data_AF-A0A8T4JIA3-F1
#
_entry.id   AF-A0A8T4JIA3-F1
#
_cell.length_a   1.000
_cell.length_b   1.000
_cell.length_c   1.000
_cell.angle_alpha   90.00
_cell.angle_beta   90.00
_cell.angle_gamma   90.00
#
_symmetry.space_group_name_H-M   'P 1'
#
loop_
_entity.id
_entity.type
_entity.pdbx_description
1 polymer ?
#
loop_
_entity_poly.entity_id
_entity_poly.type
_entity_poly.pdbx_seq_one_letter_code
_entity_poly.pdbx_strand_id
1 'polypeptide(L)'
;MVLIYATSNKGKVASLQRRLSREEIIQIDFDFPEPRTFNVESIAKAKASFAYEHIKETDMYPREQIEDEEYHDMFGLVANDAGFSISALNDWPESFVNFELEKFGIEGFLKLMEGVEDRRAEFRHSLAYICPVLDRGSGEPLVYSDSIKGTVAYEPRGTRREFHWSDLSRIFIPQNLDCTLAEMTEEEYKNARVLSGSEPSCSEVFADGYYVLKMLENAKPGMPLSKSDYRFTPKKHPYRKDNGFVHPWKKD
;
A
#
# COMPACT_ATOMS: atom_id res chain seq x y z
N MET A 1 1.14 21.89 -1.87
CA MET A 1 0.54 20.72 -2.58
C MET A 1 -0.33 19.92 -1.64
N VAL A 2 -1.58 19.67 -2.07
CA VAL A 2 -2.52 18.72 -1.45
C VAL A 2 -2.24 17.32 -2.00
N LEU A 3 -2.36 16.28 -1.17
CA LEU A 3 -2.24 14.89 -1.61
C LEU A 3 -3.61 14.21 -1.61
N ILE A 4 -4.06 13.78 -2.77
CA ILE A 4 -5.31 13.04 -2.95
C ILE A 4 -5.01 11.55 -3.00
N TYR A 5 -5.85 10.75 -2.34
CA TYR A 5 -5.84 9.30 -2.43
C TYR A 5 -7.14 8.81 -3.08
N ALA A 6 -7.01 8.30 -4.31
CA ALA A 6 -8.08 7.66 -5.08
C ALA A 6 -8.36 6.23 -4.56
N THR A 7 -9.23 6.10 -3.55
CA THR A 7 -9.59 4.82 -2.93
C THR A 7 -10.87 4.91 -2.11
N SER A 8 -11.67 3.86 -2.10
CA SER A 8 -12.78 3.66 -1.15
C SER A 8 -12.29 3.06 0.19
N ASN A 9 -11.12 2.42 0.20
CA ASN A 9 -10.57 1.73 1.37
C ASN A 9 -9.94 2.72 2.37
N LYS A 10 -10.66 3.02 3.46
CA LYS A 10 -10.21 3.88 4.57
C LYS A 10 -8.94 3.37 5.27
N GLY A 11 -8.75 2.04 5.33
CA GLY A 11 -7.56 1.42 5.92
C GLY A 11 -6.28 1.74 5.14
N LYS A 12 -6.36 1.81 3.81
CA LYS A 12 -5.24 2.24 2.94
C LYS A 12 -4.87 3.70 3.21
N VAL A 13 -5.87 4.58 3.31
CA VAL A 13 -5.65 6.01 3.62
C VAL A 13 -5.02 6.17 4.99
N ALA A 14 -5.58 5.53 6.03
CA ALA A 14 -5.02 5.57 7.38
C ALA A 14 -3.58 5.04 7.45
N SER A 15 -3.23 4.03 6.65
CA SER A 15 -1.87 3.49 6.57
C SER A 15 -0.87 4.50 6.02
N LEU A 16 -1.23 5.23 4.96
CA LEU A 16 -0.38 6.26 4.37
C LEU A 16 -0.33 7.51 5.24
N GLN A 17 -1.47 7.93 5.82
CA GLN A 17 -1.58 9.10 6.69
C GLN A 17 -0.68 9.00 7.93
N ARG A 18 -0.51 7.79 8.50
CA ARG A 18 0.43 7.56 9.62
C ARG A 18 1.89 7.85 9.25
N ARG A 19 2.26 7.66 7.98
CA ARG A 19 3.63 7.88 7.47
C ARG A 19 3.82 9.33 7.05
N LEU A 20 2.81 9.88 6.37
CA LEU A 20 2.75 11.28 5.98
C LEU A 20 2.03 12.12 7.05
N SER A 21 2.47 12.04 8.30
CA SER A 21 1.75 12.64 9.45
C SER A 21 1.72 14.17 9.45
N ARG A 22 2.49 14.82 8.57
CA ARG A 22 2.54 16.29 8.40
C ARG A 22 1.68 16.77 7.24
N GLU A 23 1.09 15.85 6.51
CA GLU A 23 0.31 16.10 5.30
C GLU A 23 -1.14 15.79 5.59
N GLU A 24 -2.05 16.52 4.96
CA GLU A 24 -3.45 16.13 4.89
C GLU A 24 -3.67 15.30 3.62
N ILE A 25 -4.16 14.07 3.80
CA ILE A 25 -4.52 13.20 2.69
C ILE A 25 -6.03 13.26 2.48
N ILE A 26 -6.43 13.79 1.34
CA ILE A 26 -7.84 13.86 0.95
C ILE A 26 -8.22 12.56 0.26
N GLN A 27 -9.14 11.81 0.86
CA GLN A 27 -9.69 10.61 0.25
C GLN A 27 -10.75 10.99 -0.79
N ILE A 28 -10.62 10.48 -2.01
CA ILE A 28 -11.70 10.49 -3.00
C ILE A 28 -12.22 9.07 -3.14
N ASP A 29 -13.46 8.89 -2.67
CA ASP A 29 -14.22 7.66 -2.78
C ASP A 29 -15.01 7.68 -4.09
N PHE A 30 -14.40 7.11 -5.12
CA PHE A 30 -14.99 6.99 -6.45
C PHE A 30 -14.65 5.63 -7.04
N ASP A 31 -15.61 5.05 -7.74
CA ASP A 31 -15.45 3.77 -8.42
C ASP A 31 -14.79 3.98 -9.79
N PHE A 32 -13.47 3.89 -9.82
CA PHE A 32 -12.68 4.14 -11.02
C PHE A 32 -12.71 2.91 -11.95
N PRO A 33 -12.88 3.10 -13.26
CA PRO A 33 -12.73 2.00 -14.21
C PRO A 33 -11.34 1.36 -14.11
N GLU A 34 -11.29 0.07 -13.81
CA GLU A 34 -10.06 -0.69 -13.67
C GLU A 34 -9.89 -1.69 -14.84
N PRO A 35 -8.69 -1.80 -15.43
CA PRO A 35 -8.44 -2.77 -16.49
C PRO A 35 -8.52 -4.19 -15.94
N ARG A 36 -9.12 -5.11 -16.71
CA ARG A 36 -9.14 -6.54 -16.38
C ARG A 36 -7.80 -7.18 -16.74
N THR A 37 -6.86 -7.16 -15.80
CA THR A 37 -5.52 -7.74 -15.95
C THR A 37 -5.04 -8.30 -14.61
N PHE A 38 -4.15 -9.28 -14.63
CA PHE A 38 -3.50 -9.82 -13.43
C PHE A 38 -2.41 -8.88 -12.87
N ASN A 39 -1.93 -7.93 -13.67
CA ASN A 39 -0.84 -7.03 -13.30
C ASN A 39 -1.35 -5.84 -12.44
N VAL A 40 -1.11 -5.92 -11.13
CA VAL A 40 -1.47 -4.89 -10.13
C VAL A 40 -0.83 -3.52 -10.40
N GLU A 41 0.37 -3.47 -10.99
CA GLU A 41 1.00 -2.20 -11.39
C GLU A 41 0.20 -1.53 -12.51
N SER A 42 -0.24 -2.30 -13.49
CA SER A 42 -1.05 -1.78 -14.61
C SER A 42 -2.40 -1.24 -14.11
N ILE A 43 -3.01 -1.91 -13.14
CA ILE A 43 -4.26 -1.44 -12.51
C ILE A 43 -4.00 -0.15 -11.73
N ALA A 44 -2.98 -0.12 -10.87
CA ALA A 44 -2.65 1.06 -10.07
C ALA A 44 -2.36 2.29 -10.96
N LYS A 45 -1.62 2.11 -12.07
CA LYS A 45 -1.36 3.18 -13.05
C LYS A 45 -2.64 3.68 -13.69
N ALA A 46 -3.44 2.79 -14.26
CA ALA A 46 -4.69 3.14 -14.92
C ALA A 46 -5.65 3.87 -13.97
N LYS A 47 -5.75 3.40 -12.73
CA LYS A 47 -6.54 4.03 -11.67
C LYS A 47 -6.04 5.43 -11.34
N ALA A 48 -4.74 5.62 -11.18
CA ALA A 48 -4.17 6.94 -10.93
C ALA A 48 -4.41 7.89 -12.09
N SER A 49 -4.07 7.51 -13.32
CA SER A 49 -4.24 8.37 -14.49
C SER A 49 -5.71 8.73 -14.71
N PHE A 50 -6.63 7.77 -14.61
CA PHE A 50 -8.06 8.05 -14.74
C PHE A 50 -8.54 9.02 -13.65
N ALA A 51 -8.18 8.78 -12.39
CA ALA A 51 -8.61 9.64 -11.29
C ALA A 51 -8.05 11.06 -11.43
N TYR A 52 -6.81 11.20 -11.88
CA TYR A 52 -6.15 12.49 -12.07
C TYR A 52 -6.86 13.34 -13.12
N GLU A 53 -7.12 12.76 -14.30
CA GLU A 53 -7.86 13.42 -15.37
C GLU A 53 -9.30 13.73 -14.95
N HIS A 54 -9.99 12.77 -14.31
CA HIS A 54 -11.35 12.98 -13.87
C HIS A 54 -11.47 14.17 -12.91
N ILE A 55 -10.61 14.26 -11.90
CA ILE A 55 -10.62 15.35 -10.92
C ILE A 55 -10.38 16.71 -11.60
N LYS A 56 -9.49 16.77 -12.60
CA LYS A 56 -9.23 17.98 -13.39
C LYS A 56 -10.43 18.38 -14.26
N GLU A 57 -11.07 17.41 -14.91
CA GLU A 57 -12.20 17.65 -15.81
C GLU A 57 -13.49 18.06 -15.08
N THR A 58 -13.74 17.45 -13.91
CA THR A 58 -14.99 17.67 -13.15
C THR A 58 -14.87 18.73 -12.07
N ASP A 59 -13.71 19.38 -11.96
CA ASP A 59 -13.39 20.35 -10.89
C ASP A 59 -13.72 19.81 -9.48
N MET A 60 -13.53 18.50 -9.28
CA MET A 60 -13.75 17.83 -7.99
C MET A 60 -12.62 18.10 -6.99
N TYR A 61 -11.67 18.94 -7.39
CA TYR A 61 -10.56 19.35 -6.56
C TYR A 61 -11.04 20.40 -5.53
N PRO A 62 -10.79 20.21 -4.23
CA PRO A 62 -11.28 21.13 -3.20
C PRO A 62 -10.44 22.41 -3.16
N ARG A 63 -10.57 23.26 -4.19
CA ARG A 63 -9.84 24.55 -4.33
C ARG A 63 -10.08 25.46 -3.13
N GLU A 64 -11.28 25.41 -2.56
CA GLU A 64 -11.67 26.20 -1.39
C GLU A 64 -10.85 25.88 -0.12
N GLN A 65 -10.13 24.77 -0.09
CA GLN A 65 -9.24 24.38 1.02
C GLN A 65 -7.80 24.87 0.81
N ILE A 66 -7.53 25.59 -0.28
CA ILE A 66 -6.18 26.03 -0.67
C ILE A 66 -6.14 27.55 -0.63
N GLU A 67 -5.38 28.09 0.32
CA GLU A 67 -5.27 29.54 0.52
C GLU A 67 -4.53 30.24 -0.62
N ASP A 68 -3.62 29.55 -1.30
CA ASP A 68 -2.78 30.10 -2.35
C ASP A 68 -3.31 29.73 -3.74
N GLU A 69 -3.89 30.71 -4.44
CA GLU A 69 -4.50 30.56 -5.77
C GLU A 69 -3.51 30.01 -6.83
N GLU A 70 -2.20 30.21 -6.67
CA GLU A 70 -1.18 29.63 -7.56
C GLU A 70 -1.18 28.10 -7.52
N TYR A 71 -1.64 27.51 -6.42
CA TYR A 71 -1.67 26.06 -6.20
C TYR A 71 -3.08 25.46 -6.34
N HIS A 72 -4.08 26.25 -6.76
CA HIS A 72 -5.46 25.78 -6.95
C HIS A 72 -5.60 24.68 -8.00
N ASP A 73 -4.58 24.45 -8.84
CA ASP A 73 -4.57 23.37 -9.84
C ASP A 73 -3.43 22.36 -9.60
N MET A 74 -2.73 22.44 -8.46
CA MET A 74 -1.56 21.61 -8.15
C MET A 74 -1.83 20.62 -7.02
N PHE A 75 -2.11 19.37 -7.41
CA PHE A 75 -2.29 18.25 -6.48
C PHE A 75 -1.50 17.02 -6.86
N GLY A 76 -1.00 16.34 -5.83
CA GLY A 76 -0.49 14.99 -5.94
C GLY A 76 -1.65 13.99 -5.92
N LEU A 77 -1.57 12.94 -6.72
CA LEU A 77 -2.55 11.87 -6.70
C LEU A 77 -1.89 10.53 -6.46
N VAL A 78 -2.38 9.79 -5.47
CA VAL A 78 -1.99 8.41 -5.19
C VAL A 78 -3.15 7.45 -5.45
N ALA A 79 -2.84 6.33 -6.11
CA ALA A 79 -3.70 5.16 -6.17
C ALA A 79 -2.90 3.93 -5.75
N ASN A 80 -3.57 2.92 -5.19
CA ASN A 80 -2.92 1.67 -4.78
C ASN A 80 -3.81 0.48 -5.13
N ASP A 81 -3.20 -0.54 -5.72
CA ASP A 81 -3.83 -1.83 -5.93
C ASP A 81 -3.01 -3.01 -5.39
N ALA A 82 -3.68 -4.11 -5.09
CA ALA A 82 -3.09 -5.28 -4.44
C ALA A 82 -3.67 -6.59 -4.97
N GLY A 83 -2.82 -7.61 -5.05
CA GLY A 83 -3.17 -8.96 -5.48
C GLY A 83 -2.64 -10.01 -4.53
N PHE A 84 -3.18 -11.22 -4.64
CA PHE A 84 -2.74 -12.39 -3.88
C PHE A 84 -2.57 -13.57 -4.83
N SER A 85 -1.45 -14.27 -4.72
CA SER A 85 -1.14 -15.40 -5.59
C SER A 85 -0.79 -16.63 -4.77
N ILE A 86 -1.18 -17.81 -5.26
CA ILE A 86 -0.80 -19.11 -4.67
C ILE A 86 -0.04 -19.90 -5.74
N SER A 87 1.22 -20.21 -5.48
CA SER A 87 2.13 -20.78 -6.49
C SER A 87 1.62 -22.11 -7.06
N ALA A 88 1.05 -22.97 -6.22
CA ALA A 88 0.50 -24.26 -6.68
C ALA A 88 -0.77 -24.14 -7.54
N LEU A 89 -1.41 -22.97 -7.57
CA LEU A 89 -2.58 -22.69 -8.41
C LEU A 89 -2.20 -21.88 -9.65
N ASN A 90 -0.94 -21.98 -10.10
CA ASN A 90 -0.36 -21.17 -11.18
C ASN A 90 -0.55 -19.66 -10.93
N ASP A 91 -0.21 -19.25 -9.71
CA ASP A 91 -0.31 -17.87 -9.19
C ASP A 91 -1.74 -17.28 -9.10
N TRP A 92 -2.78 -18.00 -9.50
CA TRP A 92 -4.18 -17.59 -9.27
C TRP A 92 -4.44 -17.32 -7.77
N PRO A 93 -5.25 -16.30 -7.40
CA PRO A 93 -6.12 -15.44 -8.25
C PRO A 93 -5.53 -14.10 -8.69
N GLU A 94 -4.33 -13.76 -8.24
CA GLU A 94 -3.65 -12.47 -8.45
C GLU A 94 -4.53 -11.25 -8.10
N SER A 95 -4.75 -10.31 -9.03
CA SER A 95 -5.55 -9.10 -8.81
C SER A 95 -7.05 -9.36 -8.62
N PHE A 96 -7.55 -10.54 -9.02
CA PHE A 96 -8.97 -10.89 -8.90
C PHE A 96 -9.35 -11.41 -7.51
N VAL A 97 -8.41 -11.43 -6.56
CA VAL A 97 -8.59 -11.99 -5.22
C VAL A 97 -9.87 -11.53 -4.51
N ASN A 98 -10.25 -10.25 -4.59
CA ASN A 98 -11.44 -9.75 -3.91
C ASN A 98 -12.72 -10.34 -4.51
N PHE A 99 -12.78 -10.43 -5.85
CA PHE A 99 -13.90 -11.06 -6.55
C PHE A 99 -14.02 -12.54 -6.19
N GLU A 100 -12.90 -13.26 -6.20
CA GLU A 100 -12.87 -14.69 -5.89
C GLU A 100 -13.23 -14.97 -4.42
N LEU A 101 -12.76 -14.14 -3.48
CA LEU A 101 -13.15 -14.22 -2.08
C LEU A 101 -14.65 -13.97 -1.88
N GLU A 102 -15.25 -13.02 -2.59
CA GLU A 102 -16.69 -12.76 -2.52
C GLU A 102 -17.50 -13.98 -2.97
N LYS A 103 -17.03 -14.71 -3.99
CA LYS A 103 -17.74 -15.88 -4.53
C LYS A 103 -17.52 -17.16 -3.74
N PHE A 104 -16.28 -17.40 -3.29
CA PHE A 104 -15.88 -18.71 -2.78
C PHE A 104 -15.46 -18.70 -1.31
N GLY A 105 -15.28 -17.53 -0.71
CA GLY A 105 -14.71 -17.39 0.63
C GLY A 105 -13.29 -17.94 0.72
N ILE A 106 -12.70 -17.90 1.91
CA ILE A 106 -11.39 -18.52 2.16
C ILE A 106 -11.49 -20.05 2.13
N GLU A 107 -12.69 -20.58 2.38
CA GLU A 107 -13.02 -22.00 2.39
C GLU A 107 -12.83 -22.61 0.99
N GLY A 108 -13.20 -21.87 -0.07
CA GLY A 108 -12.93 -22.28 -1.45
C GLY A 108 -11.45 -22.40 -1.77
N PHE A 109 -10.63 -21.43 -1.34
CA PHE A 109 -9.18 -21.50 -1.49
C PHE A 109 -8.59 -22.69 -0.74
N LEU A 110 -9.02 -22.93 0.50
CA LEU A 110 -8.56 -24.07 1.29
C LEU A 110 -8.95 -25.41 0.66
N LYS A 111 -10.14 -25.49 0.07
CA LYS A 111 -10.60 -26.68 -0.64
C LYS A 111 -9.74 -26.99 -1.87
N LEU A 112 -9.37 -25.98 -2.65
CA LEU A 112 -8.45 -26.12 -3.78
C LEU A 112 -7.04 -26.56 -3.35
N MET A 113 -6.66 -26.21 -2.12
CA MET A 113 -5.36 -26.51 -1.54
C MET A 113 -5.34 -27.82 -0.72
N GLU A 114 -6.39 -28.62 -0.76
CA GLU A 114 -6.46 -29.91 -0.04
C GLU A 114 -5.47 -30.91 -0.64
N GLY A 115 -4.59 -31.48 0.20
CA GLY A 115 -3.54 -32.41 -0.26
C GLY A 115 -2.38 -31.76 -1.04
N VAL A 116 -2.37 -30.43 -1.17
CA VAL A 116 -1.30 -29.70 -1.86
C VAL A 116 -0.15 -29.38 -0.90
N GLU A 117 1.04 -29.90 -1.22
CA GLU A 117 2.28 -29.72 -0.43
C GLU A 117 2.90 -28.33 -0.61
N ASP A 118 2.96 -27.81 -1.85
CA ASP A 118 3.47 -26.46 -2.11
C ASP A 118 2.41 -25.41 -1.77
N ARG A 119 2.55 -24.79 -0.59
CA ARG A 119 1.59 -23.80 -0.10
C ARG A 119 2.09 -22.37 -0.23
N ARG A 120 3.15 -22.13 -1.00
CA ARG A 120 3.73 -20.79 -1.17
C ARG A 120 2.67 -19.83 -1.74
N ALA A 121 2.62 -18.65 -1.14
CA ALA A 121 1.73 -17.59 -1.55
C ALA A 121 2.41 -16.24 -1.39
N GLU A 122 1.91 -15.24 -2.13
CA GLU A 122 2.49 -13.91 -2.16
C GLU A 122 1.39 -12.85 -2.29
N PHE A 123 1.44 -11.85 -1.42
CA PHE A 123 0.75 -10.58 -1.66
C PHE A 123 1.65 -9.67 -2.49
N ARG A 124 1.11 -9.08 -3.55
CA ARG A 124 1.77 -8.03 -4.34
C ARG A 124 1.01 -6.73 -4.20
N HIS A 125 1.73 -5.64 -4.03
CA HIS A 125 1.13 -4.30 -3.95
C HIS A 125 1.80 -3.40 -4.97
N SER A 126 1.02 -2.47 -5.51
CA SER A 126 1.53 -1.40 -6.34
C SER A 126 0.87 -0.08 -5.97
N LEU A 127 1.68 0.94 -5.73
CA LEU A 127 1.26 2.30 -5.48
C LEU A 127 1.73 3.15 -6.66
N ALA A 128 0.77 3.81 -7.32
CA ALA A 128 0.99 4.77 -8.38
C ALA A 128 0.84 6.19 -7.81
N TYR A 129 1.76 7.08 -8.16
CA TYR A 129 1.79 8.47 -7.73
C TYR A 129 2.01 9.40 -8.92
N ILE A 130 1.08 10.33 -9.12
CA ILE A 130 1.25 11.45 -10.05
C ILE A 130 1.71 12.65 -9.23
N CYS A 131 2.92 13.11 -9.51
CA CYS A 131 3.49 14.31 -8.90
C CYS A 131 3.26 15.50 -9.83
N PRO A 132 2.49 16.53 -9.45
CA PRO A 132 2.15 17.64 -10.34
C PRO A 132 3.38 18.46 -10.79
N VAL A 133 4.48 18.39 -10.03
CA VAL A 133 5.73 19.10 -10.34
C VAL A 133 6.57 18.35 -11.38
N LEU A 134 6.56 17.01 -11.32
CA LEU A 134 7.26 16.17 -12.29
C LEU A 134 6.39 15.87 -13.50
N ASP A 135 5.08 15.88 -13.31
CA ASP A 135 4.09 15.70 -14.34
C ASP A 135 4.09 16.93 -15.26
N ARG A 136 4.81 16.83 -16.38
CA ARG A 136 4.85 17.86 -17.42
C ARG A 136 3.58 17.83 -18.28
N GLY A 137 2.42 17.60 -17.65
CA GLY A 137 1.13 17.38 -18.31
C GLY A 137 1.02 16.02 -19.00
N SER A 138 1.80 15.03 -18.56
CA SER A 138 1.78 13.66 -19.12
C SER A 138 0.73 12.76 -18.49
N GLY A 139 0.34 13.04 -17.24
CA GLY A 139 -0.47 12.14 -16.41
C GLY A 139 0.20 10.79 -16.10
N GLU A 140 1.51 10.65 -16.37
CA GLU A 140 2.24 9.39 -16.22
C GLU A 140 2.62 9.15 -14.75
N PRO A 141 2.13 8.10 -14.08
CA PRO A 141 2.42 7.86 -12.67
C PRO A 141 3.81 7.26 -12.44
N LEU A 142 4.50 7.74 -11.41
CA LEU A 142 5.59 7.01 -10.77
C LEU A 142 5.00 5.79 -10.05
N VAL A 143 5.65 4.63 -10.16
CA VAL A 143 5.18 3.41 -9.51
C VAL A 143 6.19 2.85 -8.52
N TYR A 144 5.65 2.45 -7.38
CA TYR A 144 6.34 1.75 -6.31
C TYR A 144 5.63 0.42 -6.10
N SER A 145 6.36 -0.68 -6.15
CA SER A 145 5.79 -2.01 -5.96
C SER A 145 6.52 -2.76 -4.87
N ASP A 146 5.80 -3.63 -4.17
CA ASP A 146 6.36 -4.51 -3.16
C ASP A 146 5.66 -5.87 -3.18
N SER A 147 6.27 -6.84 -2.50
CA SER A 147 5.69 -8.14 -2.25
C SER A 147 5.89 -8.58 -0.80
N ILE A 148 4.94 -9.34 -0.27
CA ILE A 148 5.09 -10.09 0.99
C ILE A 148 4.91 -11.57 0.67
N LYS A 149 5.99 -12.34 0.85
CA LYS A 149 5.97 -13.79 0.65
C LYS A 149 5.52 -14.50 1.91
N GLY A 150 4.94 -15.68 1.73
CA GLY A 150 4.45 -16.51 2.82
C GLY A 150 3.89 -17.82 2.33
N THR A 151 3.00 -18.40 3.12
CA THR A 151 2.30 -19.64 2.80
C THR A 151 0.82 -19.57 3.19
N VAL A 152 0.02 -20.42 2.55
CA VAL A 152 -1.37 -20.65 2.93
C VAL A 152 -1.43 -21.68 4.07
N ALA A 153 -2.12 -21.37 5.16
CA ALA A 153 -2.38 -22.29 6.26
C ALA A 153 -3.25 -23.48 5.81
N TYR A 154 -3.28 -24.55 6.59
CA TYR A 154 -4.15 -25.70 6.32
C TYR A 154 -5.60 -25.46 6.75
N GLU A 155 -5.81 -24.56 7.69
CA GLU A 155 -7.12 -24.17 8.20
C GLU A 155 -7.12 -22.67 8.56
N PRO A 156 -8.29 -22.01 8.63
CA PRO A 156 -8.38 -20.65 9.11
C PRO A 156 -7.97 -20.56 10.57
N ARG A 157 -7.06 -19.64 10.91
CA ARG A 157 -6.63 -19.37 12.28
C ARG A 157 -6.83 -17.89 12.61
N GLY A 158 -7.08 -17.61 13.90
CA GLY A 158 -7.32 -16.24 14.39
C GLY A 158 -8.67 -15.62 13.96
N THR A 159 -8.82 -14.32 14.25
CA THR A 159 -10.08 -13.58 13.98
C THR A 159 -9.80 -12.36 13.11
N ARG A 160 -10.61 -12.16 12.06
CA ARG A 160 -10.52 -10.95 11.25
C ARG A 160 -10.95 -9.73 12.07
N ARG A 161 -10.16 -8.64 12.00
CA ARG A 161 -10.37 -7.38 12.70
C ARG A 161 -10.33 -6.23 11.69
N GLU A 162 -10.77 -5.05 12.10
CA GLU A 162 -10.91 -3.87 11.22
C GLU A 162 -9.59 -3.45 10.54
N PHE A 163 -8.45 -3.62 11.21
CA PHE A 163 -7.14 -3.29 10.66
C PHE A 163 -6.62 -4.31 9.63
N HIS A 164 -7.27 -5.47 9.48
CA HIS A 164 -6.93 -6.45 8.43
C HIS A 164 -7.55 -6.07 7.10
N TRP A 165 -6.72 -6.09 6.05
CA TRP A 165 -7.15 -5.65 4.72
C TRP A 165 -8.02 -6.68 4.00
N SER A 166 -7.92 -7.97 4.35
CA SER A 166 -8.61 -9.06 3.67
C SER A 166 -8.92 -10.20 4.64
N ASP A 167 -9.92 -11.03 4.30
CA ASP A 167 -10.19 -12.30 4.97
C ASP A 167 -9.05 -13.31 4.86
N LEU A 168 -8.18 -13.14 3.86
CA LEU A 168 -6.95 -13.91 3.72
C LEU A 168 -6.03 -13.79 4.92
N SER A 169 -6.19 -12.77 5.78
CA SER A 169 -5.41 -12.69 7.02
C SER A 169 -5.56 -13.93 7.91
N ARG A 170 -6.68 -14.66 7.80
CA ARG A 170 -6.94 -15.91 8.53
C ARG A 170 -6.20 -17.12 7.99
N ILE A 171 -5.66 -17.05 6.78
CA ILE A 171 -4.97 -18.19 6.14
C ILE A 171 -3.57 -17.84 5.64
N PHE A 172 -3.16 -16.58 5.61
CA PHE A 172 -1.82 -16.22 5.18
C PHE A 172 -0.84 -16.18 6.35
N ILE A 173 0.21 -16.97 6.25
CA ILE A 173 1.34 -17.02 7.18
C ILE A 173 2.53 -16.32 6.49
N PRO A 174 2.96 -15.14 6.95
CA PRO A 174 4.10 -14.47 6.36
C PRO A 174 5.38 -15.29 6.52
N GLN A 175 6.31 -15.13 5.58
CA GLN A 175 7.58 -15.82 5.61
C GLN A 175 8.31 -15.60 6.95
N ASN A 176 9.01 -16.63 7.43
CA ASN A 176 9.74 -16.63 8.70
C ASN A 176 8.87 -16.53 9.97
N LEU A 177 7.54 -16.59 9.85
CA LEU A 177 6.60 -16.63 10.98
C LEU A 177 5.79 -17.93 10.96
N ASP A 178 5.18 -18.27 12.10
CA ASP A 178 4.42 -19.52 12.28
C ASP A 178 2.91 -19.27 12.50
N CYS A 179 2.51 -18.00 12.65
CA CYS A 179 1.14 -17.57 12.84
C CYS A 179 0.59 -16.85 11.61
N THR A 180 -0.71 -16.98 11.42
CA THR A 180 -1.45 -16.21 10.43
C THR A 180 -1.53 -14.73 10.83
N LEU A 181 -1.71 -13.84 9.86
CA LEU A 181 -1.90 -12.41 10.16
C LEU A 181 -3.06 -12.16 11.12
N ALA A 182 -4.11 -12.98 11.11
CA ALA A 182 -5.28 -12.84 11.98
C ALA A 182 -5.07 -13.30 13.43
N GLU A 183 -3.98 -13.99 13.73
CA GLU A 183 -3.58 -14.33 15.10
C GLU A 183 -2.81 -13.19 15.77
N MET A 184 -2.37 -12.20 15.00
CA MET A 184 -1.56 -11.08 15.49
C MET A 184 -2.41 -10.03 16.24
N THR A 185 -1.78 -9.38 17.21
CA THR A 185 -2.24 -8.09 17.73
C THR A 185 -2.13 -7.01 16.65
N GLU A 186 -2.79 -5.86 16.83
CA GLU A 186 -2.69 -4.75 15.87
C GLU A 186 -1.25 -4.26 15.71
N GLU A 187 -0.48 -4.21 16.81
CA GLU A 187 0.91 -3.80 16.79
C GLU A 187 1.77 -4.82 16.02
N GLU A 188 1.60 -6.12 16.28
CA GLU A 188 2.31 -7.16 15.53
C GLU A 188 1.95 -7.13 14.04
N TYR A 189 0.67 -6.96 13.70
CA TYR A 189 0.22 -6.85 12.30
C TYR A 189 0.88 -5.66 11.59
N LYS A 190 0.93 -4.49 12.23
CA LYS A 190 1.61 -3.30 11.69
C LYS A 190 3.10 -3.55 11.44
N ASN A 191 3.70 -4.44 12.22
CA ASN A 191 5.11 -4.78 12.16
C ASN A 191 5.41 -6.11 11.42
N ALA A 192 4.38 -6.80 10.90
CA ALA A 192 4.49 -8.15 10.34
C ALA A 192 5.48 -8.23 9.16
N ARG A 193 5.54 -7.18 8.33
CA ARG A 193 6.51 -7.03 7.25
C ARG A 193 7.95 -7.07 7.76
N VAL A 194 8.21 -6.31 8.81
CA VAL A 194 9.54 -6.23 9.41
C VAL A 194 9.89 -7.54 10.12
N LEU A 195 8.93 -8.12 10.83
CA LEU A 195 9.11 -9.42 11.50
C LEU A 195 9.35 -10.56 10.51
N SER A 196 8.76 -10.50 9.31
CA SER A 196 9.00 -11.48 8.23
C SER A 196 10.31 -11.28 7.47
N GLY A 197 11.05 -10.20 7.75
CA GLY A 197 12.25 -9.85 7.00
C GLY A 197 11.95 -9.44 5.56
N SER A 198 10.72 -9.01 5.28
CA SER A 198 10.32 -8.51 3.98
C SER A 198 10.89 -7.10 3.74
N GLU A 199 11.13 -6.75 2.48
CA GLU A 199 11.50 -5.40 2.05
C GLU A 199 10.45 -4.36 2.47
N PRO A 200 10.79 -3.06 2.56
CA PRO A 200 9.82 -1.99 2.84
C PRO A 200 8.63 -2.02 1.88
N SER A 201 7.46 -1.60 2.36
CA SER A 201 6.26 -1.48 1.51
C SER A 201 6.42 -0.35 0.49
N CYS A 202 5.71 -0.44 -0.64
CA CYS A 202 5.62 0.61 -1.64
C CYS A 202 5.18 1.95 -1.03
N SER A 203 4.30 1.93 -0.03
CA SER A 203 3.89 3.12 0.73
C SER A 203 4.99 3.71 1.62
N GLU A 204 5.91 2.89 2.13
CA GLU A 204 7.09 3.37 2.88
C GLU A 204 8.08 4.03 1.93
N VAL A 205 8.43 3.34 0.84
CA VAL A 205 9.35 3.86 -0.17
C VAL A 205 8.82 5.17 -0.76
N PHE A 206 7.52 5.22 -1.08
CA PHE A 206 6.86 6.44 -1.52
C PHE A 206 6.94 7.55 -0.48
N ALA A 207 6.58 7.27 0.79
CA ALA A 207 6.57 8.30 1.83
C ALA A 207 7.96 8.89 2.10
N ASP A 208 9.01 8.07 2.06
CA ASP A 208 10.39 8.52 2.22
C ASP A 208 10.81 9.45 1.06
N GLY A 209 10.40 9.14 -0.18
CA GLY A 209 10.67 9.99 -1.35
C GLY A 209 9.79 11.24 -1.43
N TYR A 210 8.54 11.18 -0.94
CA TYR A 210 7.55 12.24 -1.07
C TYR A 210 8.02 13.57 -0.45
N TYR A 211 8.61 13.53 0.75
CA TYR A 211 9.10 14.76 1.39
C TYR A 211 10.25 15.40 0.62
N VAL A 212 11.13 14.60 -0.01
CA VAL A 212 12.20 15.14 -0.85
C VAL A 212 11.61 15.85 -2.07
N LEU A 213 10.59 15.27 -2.72
CA LEU A 213 9.91 15.90 -3.84
C LEU A 213 9.23 17.22 -3.43
N LYS A 214 8.53 17.22 -2.29
CA LYS A 214 7.89 18.42 -1.74
C LYS A 214 8.89 19.52 -1.38
N MET A 215 10.10 19.16 -0.95
CA MET A 215 11.18 20.12 -0.70
C MET A 215 11.72 20.74 -1.99
N LEU A 216 11.90 19.94 -3.04
CA LEU A 216 12.32 20.44 -4.34
C LEU A 216 11.28 21.40 -4.95
N GLU A 217 10.00 21.16 -4.69
CA GLU A 217 8.90 22.07 -5.06
C GLU A 217 8.98 23.41 -4.32
N ASN A 218 9.18 23.39 -2.99
CA ASN A 218 9.26 24.61 -2.18
C ASN A 218 10.55 25.43 -2.40
N ALA A 219 11.60 24.80 -2.95
CA ALA A 219 12.81 25.49 -3.33
C ALA A 219 12.57 26.32 -4.61
N LYS A 220 12.05 27.55 -4.44
CA LYS A 220 12.03 28.55 -5.53
C LYS A 220 13.42 28.60 -6.20
N PRO A 221 13.51 28.84 -7.53
CA PRO A 221 14.80 28.97 -8.19
C PRO A 221 15.68 30.02 -7.46
N GLY A 222 16.75 29.58 -6.82
CA GLY A 222 17.71 30.46 -6.13
C GLY A 222 17.64 30.55 -4.60
N MET A 223 16.77 29.80 -3.90
CA MET A 223 16.75 29.78 -2.43
C MET A 223 17.40 28.49 -1.88
N PRO A 224 18.52 28.56 -1.12
CA PRO A 224 19.18 27.37 -0.60
C PRO A 224 18.37 26.74 0.54
N LEU A 225 18.05 25.45 0.41
CA LEU A 225 17.44 24.63 1.45
C LEU A 225 18.37 24.51 2.68
N SER A 226 17.83 24.62 3.90
CA SER A 226 18.63 24.63 5.14
C SER A 226 18.77 23.21 5.73
N LYS A 227 19.89 22.91 6.42
CA LYS A 227 20.12 21.60 7.07
C LYS A 227 19.04 21.19 8.09
N SER A 228 18.29 22.15 8.65
CA SER A 228 17.16 21.88 9.55
C SER A 228 15.94 21.28 8.84
N ASP A 229 15.80 21.52 7.54
CA ASP A 229 14.68 21.00 6.76
C ASP A 229 14.83 19.47 6.55
N TYR A 230 16.07 18.95 6.62
CA TYR A 230 16.43 17.56 6.29
C TYR A 230 16.51 16.59 7.47
N ARG A 231 15.90 16.89 8.63
CA ARG A 231 15.98 15.95 9.76
C ARG A 231 14.98 14.79 9.60
N PHE A 232 15.37 13.82 8.79
CA PHE A 232 14.86 12.47 8.87
C PHE A 232 15.67 11.72 9.93
N THR A 233 15.06 11.43 11.07
CA THR A 233 15.57 10.43 12.01
C THR A 233 14.83 9.13 11.73
N PRO A 234 15.46 8.14 11.08
CA PRO A 234 14.87 6.81 11.00
C PRO A 234 14.63 6.34 12.43
N LYS A 235 13.37 6.18 12.83
CA LYS A 235 13.07 5.57 14.12
C LYS A 235 13.61 4.14 14.06
N LYS A 236 14.51 3.77 14.98
CA LYS A 236 14.91 2.36 15.13
C LYS A 236 13.62 1.56 15.34
N HIS A 237 13.36 0.61 14.45
CA HIS A 237 12.18 -0.24 14.55
C HIS A 237 12.30 -1.08 15.84
N PRO A 238 11.26 -1.15 16.70
CA PRO A 238 11.36 -1.80 18.01
C PRO A 238 11.80 -3.26 17.93
N TYR A 239 11.52 -3.91 16.80
CA TYR A 239 11.90 -5.31 16.53
C TYR A 239 13.24 -5.50 15.82
N ARG A 240 13.92 -4.43 15.36
CA ARG A 240 15.20 -4.49 14.64
C ARG A 240 16.36 -4.23 15.61
N LYS A 241 17.06 -5.29 16.02
CA LYS A 241 18.33 -5.21 16.79
C LYS A 241 19.53 -5.34 15.86
N ASP A 242 20.71 -4.96 16.34
CA ASP A 242 21.96 -4.95 15.55
C ASP A 242 22.35 -6.34 14.99
N ASN A 243 21.76 -7.43 15.51
CA ASN A 243 21.99 -8.82 15.08
C ASN A 243 20.73 -9.52 14.49
N GLY A 244 19.67 -8.79 14.10
CA GLY A 244 18.47 -9.37 13.46
C GLY A 244 17.14 -9.04 14.17
N PHE A 245 16.07 -9.71 13.76
CA PHE A 245 14.71 -9.51 14.28
C PHE A 245 14.42 -10.40 15.50
N VAL A 246 13.77 -9.84 16.52
CA VAL A 246 13.27 -10.61 17.67
C VAL A 246 11.80 -10.95 17.43
N HIS A 247 11.47 -12.24 17.38
CA HIS A 247 10.11 -12.73 17.19
C HIS A 247 9.37 -12.84 18.53
N PRO A 248 8.25 -12.12 18.75
CA PRO A 248 7.53 -12.16 20.03
C PRO A 248 6.86 -13.51 20.36
N TRP A 249 6.70 -14.42 19.40
CA TRP A 249 6.10 -15.75 19.59
C TRP A 249 7.09 -16.87 19.91
N LYS A 250 8.41 -16.65 19.75
CA LYS A 250 9.40 -17.60 20.26
C LYS A 250 9.56 -17.36 21.76
N LYS A 251 8.64 -17.93 22.55
CA LYS A 251 8.94 -18.22 23.95
C LYS A 251 9.94 -19.36 23.95
N ASP A 252 11.09 -19.12 24.57
CA ASP A 252 12.06 -20.17 24.93
C ASP A 252 11.39 -21.31 25.73
#